data_AF-A0A3L2LFQ7-F1
#
_entry.id   AF-A0A3L2LFQ7-F1
#
_cell.length_a   1.000
_cell.length_b   1.000
_cell.length_c   1.000
_cell.angle_alpha   90.00
_cell.angle_beta   90.00
_cell.angle_gamma   90.00
#
_symmetry.space_group_name_H-M   'P 1'
#
loop_
_entity.id
_entity.type
_entity.pdbx_description
1 polymer ?
#
loop_
_entity_poly.entity_id
_entity_poly.type
_entity_poly.pdbx_seq_one_letter_code
_entity_poly.pdbx_strand_id
1 'polypeptide(L)'
;HTGRFGESAENVVMIDRLEKILKGELQPTDTDKRFYTHEIRELERYRAVGVLDGVSPDDDGVTWNNTHTATLEDYKLSSDRSLLYTPEALKAGDE
;
A
#
# COMPACT_ATOMS: atom_id res chain seq x y z
N HIS A 1 3.20 0.57 -6.93
CA HIS A 1 3.57 -0.48 -5.97
C HIS A 1 2.51 -1.58 -6.00
N THR A 2 1.32 -1.31 -5.45
CA THR A 2 0.10 -2.14 -5.50
C THR A 2 -0.10 -3.00 -6.76
N GLY A 3 0.00 -2.43 -7.96
CA GLY A 3 -0.22 -3.15 -9.23
C GLY A 3 0.69 -4.37 -9.48
N ARG A 4 1.81 -4.50 -8.75
CA ARG A 4 2.68 -5.69 -8.76
C ARG A 4 1.92 -6.96 -8.32
N PHE A 5 0.96 -6.82 -7.41
CA PHE A 5 0.26 -7.94 -6.76
C PHE A 5 -1.08 -8.28 -7.43
N GLY A 6 -1.35 -7.69 -8.60
CA GLY A 6 -2.67 -7.72 -9.22
C GLY A 6 -3.61 -6.65 -8.65
N GLU A 7 -4.80 -6.57 -9.23
CA GLU A 7 -5.82 -5.64 -8.78
C GLU A 7 -6.50 -6.16 -7.52
N SER A 8 -6.65 -5.31 -6.51
CA SER A 8 -7.51 -5.57 -5.35
C SER A 8 -8.47 -4.42 -5.13
N ALA A 9 -9.72 -4.72 -4.78
CA ALA A 9 -10.79 -3.73 -4.66
C ALA A 9 -10.46 -2.65 -3.60
N GLU A 10 -9.89 -3.05 -2.47
CA GLU A 10 -9.37 -2.14 -1.44
C GLU A 10 -8.30 -1.17 -1.96
N ASN A 11 -7.35 -1.64 -2.78
CA ASN A 11 -6.31 -0.80 -3.38
C ASN A 11 -6.92 0.16 -4.39
N VAL A 12 -7.89 -0.29 -5.19
CA VAL A 12 -8.62 0.56 -6.14
C VAL A 12 -9.30 1.73 -5.41
N VAL A 13 -9.96 1.45 -4.29
CA VAL A 13 -10.59 2.51 -3.47
C VAL A 13 -9.55 3.49 -2.92
N MET A 14 -8.45 3.00 -2.35
CA MET A 14 -7.41 3.89 -1.80
C MET A 14 -6.72 4.73 -2.89
N ILE A 15 -6.47 4.16 -4.08
CA ILE A 15 -5.89 4.88 -5.22
C ILE A 15 -6.86 5.97 -5.70
N ASP A 16 -8.15 5.67 -5.90
CA ASP A 16 -9.16 6.67 -6.28
C ASP A 16 -9.24 7.81 -5.25
N ARG A 17 -9.16 7.50 -3.96
CA ARG A 17 -9.10 8.52 -2.90
C ARG A 17 -7.87 9.41 -3.04
N LEU A 18 -6.69 8.84 -3.27
CA LEU A 18 -5.46 9.61 -3.49
C LEU A 18 -5.54 10.50 -4.74
N GLU A 19 -6.16 10.02 -5.81
CA GLU A 19 -6.40 10.82 -7.01
C GLU A 19 -7.34 12.02 -6.74
N LYS A 20 -8.41 11.81 -5.98
CA LYS A 20 -9.34 12.89 -5.57
C LYS A 20 -8.64 13.90 -4.65
N ILE A 21 -7.78 13.44 -3.75
CA ILE A 21 -6.95 14.32 -2.90
C ILE A 21 -6.02 15.16 -3.76
N LEU A 22 -5.36 14.57 -4.76
CA LEU A 22 -4.47 15.27 -5.67
C LEU A 22 -5.21 16.37 -6.47
N LYS A 23 -6.47 16.13 -6.84
CA LYS A 23 -7.34 17.11 -7.51
C LYS A 23 -7.94 18.18 -6.58
N GLY A 24 -7.76 18.04 -5.26
CA GLY A 24 -8.37 18.92 -4.26
C GLY A 24 -9.86 18.67 -4.01
N GLU A 25 -10.40 17.56 -4.54
CA GLU A 25 -11.80 17.16 -4.40
C GLU A 25 -12.08 16.49 -3.04
N LEU A 26 -11.02 15.99 -2.38
CA LEU A 26 -11.09 15.31 -1.09
C LEU A 26 -9.98 15.82 -0.17
N GLN A 27 -10.30 16.08 1.10
CA GLN A 27 -9.26 16.39 2.10
C GLN A 27 -8.60 15.10 2.59
N PRO A 28 -7.25 15.05 2.68
CA PRO A 28 -6.55 13.85 3.09
C PRO A 28 -6.81 13.51 4.56
N THR A 29 -7.18 12.26 4.83
CA THR A 29 -7.24 11.70 6.18
C THR A 29 -5.87 11.14 6.60
N ASP A 30 -5.73 10.78 7.87
CA ASP A 30 -4.51 10.11 8.36
C ASP A 30 -4.35 8.70 7.79
N THR A 31 -5.43 8.04 7.40
CA THR A 31 -5.36 6.72 6.73
C THR A 31 -4.87 6.87 5.29
N ASP A 32 -5.33 7.89 4.55
CA ASP A 32 -4.85 8.16 3.19
C ASP A 32 -3.34 8.45 3.18
N LYS A 33 -2.88 9.24 4.16
CA LYS A 33 -1.45 9.54 4.34
C LYS A 33 -0.67 8.27 4.66
N ARG A 34 -1.11 7.47 5.63
CA ARG A 34 -0.45 6.22 6.02
C ARG A 34 -0.33 5.26 4.85
N PHE A 35 -1.42 5.02 4.12
CA PHE A 35 -1.43 4.21 2.91
C PHE A 35 -0.40 4.71 1.90
N TYR A 36 -0.49 5.98 1.50
CA TYR A 36 0.44 6.56 0.53
C TYR A 36 1.90 6.43 0.96
N THR A 37 2.22 6.77 2.21
CA THR A 37 3.60 6.72 2.71
C THR A 37 4.11 5.29 2.87
N HIS A 38 3.23 4.34 3.22
CA HIS A 38 3.55 2.92 3.28
C HIS A 38 3.89 2.38 1.88
N GLU A 39 3.00 2.59 0.91
CA GLU A 39 3.17 2.07 -0.46
C GLU A 39 4.42 2.61 -1.15
N ILE A 40 4.73 3.89 -0.97
CA ILE A 40 5.94 4.51 -1.53
C ILE A 40 7.20 3.98 -0.82
N ARG A 41 7.17 3.82 0.51
CA ARG A 41 8.31 3.33 1.27
C ARG A 41 8.62 1.87 0.96
N GLU A 42 7.60 1.04 0.80
CA GLU A 42 7.77 -0.35 0.39
C GLU A 42 8.37 -0.42 -1.02
N LEU A 43 7.89 0.40 -1.97
CA LEU A 43 8.47 0.50 -3.31
C LEU A 43 9.97 0.88 -3.30
N GLU A 44 10.36 1.84 -2.47
CA GLU A 44 11.78 2.20 -2.30
C GLU A 44 12.62 1.02 -1.81
N ARG A 45 12.08 0.20 -0.89
CA ARG A 45 12.76 -0.99 -0.38
C ARG A 45 12.92 -2.05 -1.46
N TYR A 46 11.90 -2.28 -2.29
CA TYR A 46 12.00 -3.15 -3.46
C TYR A 46 13.14 -2.73 -4.39
N ARG A 47 13.24 -1.42 -4.68
CA ARG A 47 14.34 -0.87 -5.50
C ARG A 47 15.70 -1.06 -4.84
N ALA A 48 15.79 -0.88 -3.52
CA ALA A 48 17.03 -1.05 -2.76
C ALA A 48 17.56 -2.48 -2.78
N VAL A 49 16.69 -3.49 -2.88
CA VAL A 49 17.07 -4.90 -3.03
C VAL A 49 17.19 -5.35 -4.50
N GLY A 50 17.12 -4.41 -5.45
CA GLY A 50 17.36 -4.67 -6.87
C GLY A 50 16.16 -5.23 -7.62
N VAL A 51 14.95 -5.19 -7.04
CA VAL A 51 13.73 -5.62 -7.74
C VAL A 51 13.14 -4.47 -8.53
N LEU A 52 12.91 -4.70 -9.83
CA LEU A 52 12.35 -3.72 -10.73
C LEU A 52 10.89 -3.37 -10.38
N ASP A 53 10.48 -2.16 -10.73
CA ASP A 53 9.10 -1.71 -10.55
C ASP A 53 8.12 -2.61 -11.32
N GLY A 54 7.05 -3.04 -10.65
CA GLY A 54 6.03 -3.92 -11.24
C GLY A 54 6.41 -5.39 -11.34
N VAL A 55 7.65 -5.78 -11.04
CA VAL A 55 8.08 -7.19 -11.06
C VAL A 55 7.83 -7.83 -9.69
N SER A 56 7.06 -8.91 -9.65
CA SER A 56 6.96 -9.80 -8.50
C SER A 56 8.08 -10.84 -8.54
N PRO A 57 8.99 -10.88 -7.56
CA PRO A 57 9.99 -11.94 -7.46
C PRO A 57 9.34 -13.32 -7.31
N ASP A 58 9.91 -14.33 -7.96
CA ASP A 58 9.53 -15.73 -7.76
C ASP A 58 10.31 -16.31 -6.57
N ASP A 59 9.99 -15.81 -5.37
CA ASP A 59 10.69 -16.13 -4.12
C ASP A 59 9.74 -16.55 -2.99
N ASP A 60 8.56 -17.07 -3.35
CA ASP A 60 7.52 -17.50 -2.41
C ASP A 60 7.10 -16.39 -1.42
N GLY A 61 7.18 -15.12 -1.86
CA GLY A 61 6.77 -13.96 -1.08
C GLY A 61 7.78 -13.48 -0.04
N VAL A 62 9.00 -14.01 -0.03
CA VAL A 62 10.06 -13.61 0.93
C VAL A 62 10.39 -12.12 0.81
N THR A 63 10.59 -11.61 -0.40
CA THR A 63 10.87 -10.19 -0.62
C THR A 63 9.70 -9.33 -0.16
N TRP A 64 8.47 -9.74 -0.48
CA TRP A 64 7.28 -9.02 -0.03
C TRP A 64 7.21 -8.96 1.49
N ASN A 65 7.29 -10.10 2.17
CA ASN A 65 7.18 -10.15 3.63
C ASN A 65 8.25 -9.28 4.30
N ASN A 66 9.52 -9.38 3.85
CA ASN A 66 10.61 -8.58 4.42
C ASN A 66 10.43 -7.07 4.21
N THR A 67 10.06 -6.67 2.98
CA THR A 67 9.89 -5.24 2.65
C THR A 67 8.64 -4.67 3.32
N HIS A 68 7.55 -5.44 3.38
CA HIS A 68 6.29 -5.07 4.02
C HIS A 68 6.45 -4.91 5.53
N THR A 69 6.98 -5.92 6.24
CA THR A 69 7.21 -5.86 7.69
C THR A 69 8.15 -4.71 8.06
N ALA A 70 9.26 -4.55 7.34
CA ALA A 70 10.19 -3.45 7.62
C ALA A 70 9.58 -2.05 7.40
N THR A 71 8.59 -1.93 6.49
CA THR A 71 7.86 -0.68 6.27
C THR A 71 6.86 -0.41 7.41
N LEU A 72 6.14 -1.42 7.88
CA LEU A 72 5.26 -1.29 9.04
C LEU A 72 6.05 -0.85 10.29
N GLU A 73 7.24 -1.42 10.50
CA GLU A 73 8.13 -1.07 11.61
C GLU A 73 8.63 0.39 11.56
N ASP A 74 8.99 0.91 10.37
CA ASP A 74 9.39 2.32 10.19
C ASP A 74 8.30 3.28 10.73
N TYR A 75 7.03 2.94 10.51
CA TYR A 75 5.88 3.74 10.91
C TYR A 75 5.25 3.32 12.24
N LYS A 76 5.83 2.33 12.94
CA LYS A 76 5.31 1.76 14.20
C LYS A 76 3.86 1.28 14.07
N LEU A 77 3.52 0.72 12.91
CA LEU A 77 2.22 0.13 12.64
C LEU A 77 2.25 -1.37 12.91
N SER A 78 1.12 -1.93 13.34
CA SER A 78 0.91 -3.38 13.32
C SER A 78 0.46 -3.82 11.92
N SER A 79 0.28 -5.12 11.72
CA SER A 79 -0.27 -5.70 10.49
C SER A 79 -1.80 -5.57 10.37
N ASP A 80 -2.44 -4.71 11.15
CA ASP A 80 -3.87 -4.47 11.08
C ASP A 80 -4.21 -3.66 9.82
N ARG A 81 -4.99 -4.24 8.92
CA ARG A 81 -5.40 -3.63 7.65
C ARG A 81 -6.15 -2.31 7.86
N SER A 82 -6.87 -2.14 8.96
CA SER A 82 -7.59 -0.89 9.28
C SER A 82 -6.67 0.31 9.53
N LEU A 83 -5.37 0.06 9.74
CA LEU A 83 -4.38 1.13 9.85
C LEU A 83 -3.97 1.71 8.49
N LEU A 84 -4.14 0.96 7.40
CA LEU A 84 -3.76 1.33 6.03
C LEU A 84 -4.96 1.54 5.11
N TYR A 85 -6.11 0.94 5.38
CA TYR A 85 -7.30 1.04 4.54
C TYR A 85 -8.43 1.77 5.26
N THR A 86 -9.18 2.59 4.53
CA THR A 86 -10.41 3.18 5.08
C THR A 86 -11.50 2.12 5.23
N PRO A 87 -12.54 2.36 6.05
CA PRO A 87 -13.67 1.43 6.16
C PRO A 87 -14.31 1.11 4.81
N GLU A 88 -14.39 2.08 3.90
CA GLU A 88 -14.91 1.86 2.54
C GLU A 88 -14.03 0.94 1.72
N ALA A 89 -12.70 1.08 1.82
CA ALA A 89 -11.75 0.22 1.12
C ALA A 89 -11.77 -1.21 1.68
N LEU A 90 -11.81 -1.36 3.01
CA LEU A 90 -11.94 -2.68 3.64
C LEU A 90 -13.23 -3.38 3.21
N LYS A 91 -14.36 -2.67 3.22
CA LYS A 91 -15.63 -3.21 2.77
C LYS A 91 -15.57 -3.67 1.31
N ALA A 92 -14.94 -2.91 0.42
CA ALA A 92 -14.79 -3.29 -0.98
C ALA A 92 -13.95 -4.56 -1.18
N GLY A 93 -12.99 -4.83 -0.29
CA GLY A 93 -12.16 -6.05 -0.33
C GLY A 93 -12.81 -7.29 0.28
N ASP A 94 -13.87 -7.14 1.07
CA ASP A 94 -14.61 -8.23 1.71
C ASP A 94 -15.83 -8.71 0.88
N GLU A 95 -16.15 -8.03 -0.23
CA GLU A 95 -17.23 -8.35 -1.19
C GLU A 95 -16.76 -9.27 -2.32
#